data_AF-A0AAW5QRC1-F1
#
_entry.id   AF-A0AAW5QRC1-F1
#
_cell.length_a   1.000
_cell.length_b   1.000
_cell.length_c   1.000
_cell.angle_alpha   90.00
_cell.angle_beta   90.00
_cell.angle_gamma   90.00
#
_symmetry.space_group_name_H-M   'P 1'
#
loop_
_entity.id
_entity.type
_entity.pdbx_description
1 polymer ?
#
loop_
_entity_poly.entity_id
_entity_poly.type
_entity_poly.pdbx_seq_one_letter_code
_entity_poly.pdbx_strand_id
1 'polypeptide(L)'
;MYVPLGDNRVEVYQVKKFAENLTTDQKAQIVKSHARIKAYAEKRGWSIETWHLTLPLDPTPENDQWFETLTSEDGFESTWKGLSVFDNWAADFPQVLDYYLGNGKEQMQADMKRFAATTMIMLPGLDADAAEHTFSTLEPADTLDRIALLRATLNGRDPHYMYDITVGSSPAPSPVPSDHYPTVVASVSKPIDDQVVTVHILARCAESLVERPITYTGTIVVDRDSDDEREWNKFLDYGLVPSRKLKIRDMISDLPGGLGETTVEGLLLIQQPDNPAAEYDRILGVIGADGTPLAEIPVHFAAPSSNHDGTGMSSRGTDPSGILTVEVLSRTREHGTEITFNFTLSDPRGHFVADIAPAVAFVHHFSTPNTLRIADPRVPRLTQDRPIPTAKPRNAETRAATSRHHYIEALATIQQYADCALKVPDFDSVTAETAADTIRTGRLLREGIITIDWNTLSVTLHKGVEVPDGLSALVADLPLHITVGGNHHPPRQDAGHLRGSSSRCSNHRRRWHHHREVPPSTGKDHSPAHVGRTRLDHHVGPIRLWNHTLSDEVE
;
A
#
# COMPACT_ATOMS: atom_id res chain seq x y z
N MET A 1 -60.56 -15.77 11.87
CA MET A 1 -59.19 -16.22 12.20
C MET A 1 -59.34 -17.62 12.77
N TYR A 2 -58.45 -18.56 12.44
CA TYR A 2 -58.47 -19.89 13.04
C TYR A 2 -57.12 -20.13 13.72
N VAL A 3 -57.15 -20.81 14.86
CA VAL A 3 -55.98 -21.17 15.66
C VAL A 3 -55.90 -22.69 15.66
N PRO A 4 -54.87 -23.29 15.05
CA PRO A 4 -54.74 -24.74 15.00
C PRO A 4 -54.36 -25.28 16.38
N LEU A 5 -55.07 -26.30 16.85
CA LEU A 5 -54.84 -26.99 18.12
C LEU A 5 -54.10 -28.34 17.97
N GLY A 6 -53.77 -28.74 16.74
CA GLY A 6 -53.19 -30.04 16.39
C GLY A 6 -54.24 -31.07 15.93
N ASP A 7 -53.81 -32.14 15.26
CA ASP A 7 -54.68 -33.23 14.74
C ASP A 7 -55.88 -32.75 13.90
N ASN A 8 -55.65 -31.78 13.00
CA ASN A 8 -56.71 -31.12 12.22
C ASN A 8 -57.81 -30.42 13.05
N ARG A 9 -57.59 -30.22 14.36
CA ARG A 9 -58.49 -29.46 15.21
C ARG A 9 -58.16 -27.97 15.19
N VAL A 10 -59.20 -27.14 15.20
CA VAL A 10 -59.06 -25.69 15.11
C VAL A 10 -60.03 -24.98 16.05
N GLU A 11 -59.56 -23.93 16.71
CA GLU A 11 -60.44 -22.89 17.24
C GLU A 11 -60.68 -21.84 16.16
N VAL A 12 -61.88 -21.26 16.12
CA VAL A 12 -62.21 -20.26 15.11
C VAL A 12 -62.77 -19.00 15.74
N TYR A 13 -62.01 -17.90 15.61
CA TYR A 13 -62.41 -16.56 16.03
C TYR A 13 -63.06 -15.82 14.85
N GLN A 14 -64.37 -15.62 14.91
CA GLN A 14 -65.10 -14.74 14.01
C GLN A 14 -65.12 -13.31 14.55
N VAL A 15 -64.22 -12.49 14.01
CA VAL A 15 -64.09 -11.09 14.43
C VAL A 15 -65.09 -10.18 13.69
N LYS A 16 -65.85 -9.37 14.43
CA LYS A 16 -66.75 -8.32 13.89
C LYS A 16 -66.51 -6.99 14.60
N LYS A 17 -66.65 -5.89 13.87
CA LYS A 17 -66.43 -4.52 14.38
C LYS A 17 -67.68 -3.87 14.98
N PHE A 18 -68.70 -4.66 15.34
CA PHE A 18 -69.97 -4.13 15.82
C PHE A 18 -69.86 -3.80 17.30
N ALA A 19 -69.99 -2.52 17.63
CA ALA A 19 -69.83 -2.00 18.99
C ALA A 19 -71.16 -1.54 19.62
N GLU A 20 -72.25 -1.61 18.85
CA GLU A 20 -73.61 -1.24 19.26
C GLU A 20 -74.55 -2.42 19.03
N ASN A 21 -75.73 -2.41 19.67
CA ASN A 21 -76.71 -3.49 19.59
C ASN A 21 -76.94 -4.00 18.16
N LEU A 22 -76.85 -5.32 17.99
CA LEU A 22 -76.85 -5.95 16.67
C LEU A 22 -78.16 -5.74 15.93
N THR A 23 -78.10 -5.11 14.75
CA THR A 23 -79.24 -5.02 13.83
C THR A 23 -79.50 -6.35 13.13
N THR A 24 -80.69 -6.50 12.55
CA THR A 24 -81.08 -7.69 11.77
C THR A 24 -80.06 -8.02 10.67
N ASP A 25 -79.52 -7.00 10.00
CA ASP A 25 -78.54 -7.17 8.93
C ASP A 25 -77.18 -7.64 9.45
N GLN A 26 -76.76 -7.12 10.61
CA GLN A 26 -75.51 -7.54 11.26
C GLN A 26 -75.61 -8.98 11.76
N LYS A 27 -76.76 -9.36 12.34
CA LYS A 27 -77.07 -10.76 12.69
C LYS A 27 -77.02 -11.66 11.46
N ALA A 28 -77.67 -11.27 10.35
CA ALA A 28 -77.63 -12.02 9.10
C ALA A 28 -76.19 -12.16 8.53
N GLN A 29 -75.34 -11.14 8.70
CA GLN A 29 -73.94 -11.20 8.28
C GLN A 29 -73.12 -12.17 9.15
N ILE A 30 -73.43 -12.26 10.44
CA ILE A 30 -72.80 -13.22 11.36
C ILE A 30 -73.20 -14.64 10.97
N VAL A 31 -74.49 -14.91 10.75
CA VAL A 31 -75.00 -16.22 10.31
C VAL A 31 -74.35 -16.67 9.00
N LYS A 32 -74.32 -15.80 7.98
CA LYS A 32 -73.69 -16.13 6.68
C LYS A 32 -72.19 -16.38 6.80
N SER A 33 -71.52 -15.72 7.74
CA SER A 33 -70.09 -15.91 8.01
C SER A 33 -69.85 -17.24 8.73
N HIS A 34 -70.70 -17.55 9.71
CA HIS A 34 -70.66 -18.79 10.47
C HIS A 34 -70.89 -20.02 9.59
N ALA A 35 -71.91 -20.01 8.72
CA ALA A 35 -72.14 -21.09 7.75
C ALA A 35 -70.96 -21.31 6.78
N ARG A 36 -70.28 -20.22 6.38
CA ARG A 36 -69.08 -20.30 5.53
C ARG A 36 -67.89 -20.92 6.25
N ILE A 37 -67.74 -20.66 7.55
CA ILE A 37 -66.70 -21.28 8.38
C ILE A 37 -66.91 -22.79 8.44
N LYS A 38 -68.14 -23.25 8.70
CA LYS A 38 -68.47 -24.68 8.74
C LYS A 38 -68.17 -25.38 7.42
N ALA A 39 -68.65 -24.84 6.30
CA ALA A 39 -68.38 -25.37 4.97
C ALA A 39 -66.87 -25.39 4.63
N TYR A 40 -66.12 -24.39 5.12
CA TYR A 40 -64.68 -24.32 4.90
C TYR A 40 -63.92 -25.36 5.73
N ALA A 41 -64.30 -25.56 7.00
CA ALA A 41 -63.72 -26.57 7.86
C ALA A 41 -63.98 -27.98 7.33
N GLU A 42 -65.21 -28.28 6.91
CA GLU A 42 -65.58 -29.56 6.30
C GLU A 42 -64.74 -29.85 5.04
N LYS A 43 -64.61 -28.87 4.13
CA LYS A 43 -63.77 -29.01 2.93
C LYS A 43 -62.29 -29.27 3.24
N ARG A 44 -61.80 -28.80 4.38
CA ARG A 44 -60.41 -28.97 4.83
C ARG A 44 -60.20 -30.19 5.73
N GLY A 45 -61.27 -30.92 6.06
CA GLY A 45 -61.22 -32.02 7.01
C GLY A 45 -60.82 -31.55 8.42
N TRP A 46 -61.20 -30.32 8.78
CA TRP A 46 -60.95 -29.75 10.10
C TRP A 46 -62.10 -30.03 11.05
N SER A 47 -61.76 -30.38 12.29
CA SER A 47 -62.71 -30.45 13.39
C SER A 47 -62.63 -29.13 14.16
N ILE A 48 -63.73 -28.37 14.20
CA ILE A 48 -63.79 -27.14 14.99
C ILE A 48 -63.98 -27.56 16.44
N GLU A 49 -63.06 -27.17 17.33
CA GLU A 49 -63.17 -27.44 18.77
C GLU A 49 -64.06 -26.39 19.43
N THR A 50 -63.73 -25.11 19.21
CA THR A 50 -64.51 -23.97 19.72
C THR A 50 -64.61 -22.86 18.68
N TRP A 51 -65.80 -22.27 18.55
CA TRP A 51 -66.05 -21.08 17.76
C TRP A 51 -66.30 -19.87 18.66
N HIS A 52 -65.50 -18.82 18.48
CA HIS A 52 -65.59 -17.58 19.24
C HIS A 52 -66.18 -16.47 18.37
N LEU A 53 -67.36 -15.97 18.71
CA LEU A 53 -67.87 -14.72 18.16
C LEU A 53 -67.23 -13.56 18.92
N THR A 54 -66.34 -12.83 18.26
CA THR A 54 -65.41 -11.89 18.91
C THR A 54 -65.72 -10.48 18.41
N LEU A 55 -66.37 -9.65 19.22
CA LEU A 55 -66.80 -8.31 18.81
C LEU A 55 -66.96 -7.36 20.00
N PRO A 56 -66.71 -6.05 19.84
CA PRO A 56 -66.61 -5.08 20.93
C PRO A 56 -67.97 -4.66 21.50
N LEU A 57 -68.83 -5.63 21.81
CA LEU A 57 -70.13 -5.48 22.43
C LEU A 57 -70.36 -6.71 23.31
N ASP A 58 -70.65 -6.49 24.59
CA ASP A 58 -71.09 -7.54 25.49
C ASP A 58 -72.53 -7.95 25.17
N PRO A 59 -72.87 -9.26 25.25
CA PRO A 59 -74.18 -9.72 24.86
C PRO A 59 -75.27 -9.17 25.80
N THR A 60 -76.42 -8.84 25.21
CA THR A 60 -77.67 -8.60 25.94
C THR A 60 -78.46 -9.91 26.03
N PRO A 61 -79.45 -10.04 26.93
CA PRO A 61 -80.28 -11.25 27.02
C PRO A 61 -80.94 -11.66 25.69
N GLU A 62 -81.35 -10.69 24.85
CA GLU A 62 -81.92 -11.00 23.53
C GLU A 62 -80.85 -11.46 22.51
N ASN A 63 -79.59 -11.03 22.69
CA ASN A 63 -78.47 -11.47 21.86
C ASN A 63 -77.98 -12.86 22.24
N ASP A 64 -77.97 -13.20 23.53
CA ASP A 64 -77.65 -14.55 24.00
C ASP A 64 -78.67 -15.57 23.49
N GLN A 65 -79.97 -15.28 23.63
CA GLN A 65 -81.02 -16.17 23.12
C GLN A 65 -80.91 -16.39 21.60
N TRP A 66 -80.58 -15.34 20.86
CA TRP A 66 -80.34 -15.43 19.42
C TRP A 66 -79.07 -16.23 19.10
N PHE A 67 -77.99 -16.02 19.85
CA PHE A 67 -76.71 -16.71 19.68
C PHE A 67 -76.85 -18.21 19.96
N GLU A 68 -77.50 -18.58 21.05
CA GLU A 68 -77.82 -19.97 21.39
C GLU A 68 -78.65 -20.64 20.28
N THR A 69 -79.64 -19.94 19.74
CA THR A 69 -80.46 -20.47 18.64
C THR A 69 -79.59 -20.74 17.40
N LEU A 70 -78.66 -19.84 17.07
CA LEU A 70 -77.75 -20.00 15.93
C LEU A 70 -76.79 -21.19 16.09
N THR A 71 -76.33 -21.45 17.31
CA THR A 71 -75.28 -22.46 17.58
C THR A 71 -75.81 -23.78 18.14
N SER A 72 -77.12 -23.88 18.38
CA SER A 72 -77.77 -25.06 18.97
C SER A 72 -77.58 -26.35 18.16
N GLU A 73 -77.41 -26.23 16.84
CA GLU A 73 -77.22 -27.35 15.92
C GLU A 73 -75.73 -27.60 15.59
N ASP A 74 -74.81 -26.86 16.21
CA ASP A 74 -73.38 -27.05 15.99
C ASP A 74 -72.84 -28.19 16.86
N GLY A 75 -72.02 -29.05 16.27
CA GLY A 75 -71.36 -30.16 16.98
C GLY A 75 -70.13 -29.74 17.78
N PHE A 76 -69.95 -28.45 18.07
CA PHE A 76 -68.75 -27.87 18.69
C PHE A 76 -69.11 -26.70 19.62
N GLU A 77 -68.21 -26.39 20.56
CA GLU A 77 -68.46 -25.35 21.56
C GLU A 77 -68.51 -23.96 20.90
N SER A 78 -69.43 -23.10 21.34
CA SER A 78 -69.58 -21.74 20.81
C SER A 78 -69.64 -20.72 21.94
N THR A 79 -68.80 -19.69 21.88
CA THR A 79 -68.72 -18.66 22.93
C THR A 79 -68.66 -17.24 22.36
N TRP A 80 -69.29 -16.29 23.05
CA TRP A 80 -69.22 -14.86 22.73
C TRP A 80 -68.12 -14.19 23.56
N LYS A 81 -67.20 -13.49 22.88
CA LYS A 81 -66.14 -12.68 23.51
C LYS A 81 -66.45 -11.20 23.26
N GLY A 82 -67.03 -10.56 24.28
CA GLY A 82 -67.53 -9.19 24.26
C GLY A 82 -66.52 -8.15 24.75
N LEU A 83 -66.97 -6.89 24.87
CA LEU A 83 -66.14 -5.74 25.27
C LEU A 83 -65.40 -5.98 26.60
N SER A 84 -66.08 -6.54 27.61
CA SER A 84 -65.49 -6.82 28.92
C SER A 84 -64.31 -7.81 28.85
N VAL A 85 -64.30 -8.72 27.86
CA VAL A 85 -63.18 -9.64 27.64
C VAL A 85 -62.00 -8.90 26.99
N PHE A 86 -62.26 -7.99 26.06
CA PHE A 86 -61.22 -7.15 25.46
C PHE A 86 -60.60 -6.19 26.47
N ASP A 87 -61.39 -5.63 27.39
CA ASP A 87 -60.88 -4.75 28.45
C ASP A 87 -59.98 -5.51 29.42
N ASN A 88 -60.34 -6.76 29.77
CA ASN A 88 -59.46 -7.62 30.57
C ASN A 88 -58.20 -8.01 29.82
N TRP A 89 -58.29 -8.38 28.53
CA TRP A 89 -57.10 -8.63 27.70
C TRP A 89 -56.22 -7.37 27.52
N ALA A 90 -56.82 -6.19 27.45
CA ALA A 90 -56.12 -4.91 27.41
C ALA A 90 -55.39 -4.61 28.73
N ALA A 91 -55.98 -5.01 29.86
CA ALA A 91 -55.38 -4.88 31.19
C ALA A 91 -54.28 -5.91 31.48
N ASP A 92 -54.42 -7.14 30.97
CA ASP A 92 -53.44 -8.23 31.13
C ASP A 92 -52.27 -8.11 30.14
N PHE A 93 -52.49 -7.42 29.02
CA PHE A 93 -51.47 -7.18 27.99
C PHE A 93 -51.35 -5.68 27.60
N PRO A 94 -51.06 -4.77 28.55
CA PRO A 94 -50.99 -3.31 28.32
C PRO A 94 -49.95 -2.91 27.25
N GLN A 95 -48.90 -3.70 27.09
CA GLN A 95 -47.88 -3.57 26.04
C GLN A 95 -48.42 -3.71 24.60
N VAL A 96 -49.57 -4.37 24.41
CA VAL A 96 -50.24 -4.48 23.10
C VAL A 96 -50.93 -3.16 22.72
N LEU A 97 -51.43 -2.40 23.70
CA LEU A 97 -52.02 -1.07 23.50
C LEU A 97 -50.95 -0.03 23.15
N ASP A 98 -49.85 0.00 23.90
CA ASP A 98 -48.73 0.93 23.68
C ASP A 98 -48.10 0.75 22.29
N TYR A 99 -48.08 -0.49 21.82
CA TYR A 99 -47.60 -0.85 20.50
C TYR A 99 -48.53 -0.39 19.37
N TYR A 100 -49.86 -0.55 19.48
CA TYR A 100 -50.78 -0.23 18.40
C TYR A 100 -51.26 1.23 18.37
N LEU A 101 -51.15 1.98 19.48
CA LEU A 101 -51.65 3.37 19.61
C LEU A 101 -50.55 4.42 19.90
N GLY A 102 -49.29 4.01 20.07
CA GLY A 102 -48.12 4.90 20.21
C GLY A 102 -47.12 4.77 19.05
N ASN A 103 -46.64 5.91 18.52
CA ASN A 103 -45.77 6.07 17.34
C ASN A 103 -44.34 5.46 17.44
N GLY A 104 -44.14 4.28 18.04
CA GLY A 104 -42.85 3.56 18.14
C GLY A 104 -42.78 2.23 17.37
N LYS A 105 -43.92 1.73 16.90
CA LYS A 105 -44.06 0.39 16.34
C LYS A 105 -43.45 0.17 14.96
N GLU A 106 -43.45 1.18 14.10
CA GLU A 106 -43.09 0.98 12.68
C GLU A 106 -41.58 0.85 12.45
N GLN A 107 -40.76 1.54 13.25
CA GLN A 107 -39.31 1.45 13.14
C GLN A 107 -38.76 0.16 13.79
N MET A 108 -39.27 -0.20 14.98
CA MET A 108 -38.80 -1.37 15.73
C MET A 108 -39.28 -2.71 15.15
N GLN A 109 -40.45 -2.76 14.49
CA GLN A 109 -40.92 -3.96 13.77
C GLN A 109 -40.11 -4.28 12.51
N ALA A 110 -39.51 -3.28 11.85
CA ALA A 110 -38.68 -3.51 10.67
C ALA A 110 -37.34 -4.17 11.07
N ASP A 111 -36.73 -3.68 12.15
CA ASP A 111 -35.46 -4.20 12.67
C ASP A 111 -35.67 -5.59 13.32
N MET A 112 -36.76 -5.79 14.05
CA MET A 112 -37.10 -7.10 14.67
C MET A 112 -37.51 -8.17 13.63
N LYS A 113 -38.14 -7.80 12.51
CA LYS A 113 -38.44 -8.74 11.42
C LYS A 113 -37.18 -9.18 10.66
N ARG A 114 -36.18 -8.32 10.50
CA ARG A 114 -34.87 -8.69 9.93
C ARG A 114 -34.11 -9.64 10.86
N PHE A 115 -34.19 -9.41 12.16
CA PHE A 115 -33.58 -10.28 13.16
C PHE A 115 -34.26 -11.66 13.24
N ALA A 116 -35.60 -11.71 13.30
CA ALA A 116 -36.37 -12.96 13.36
C ALA A 116 -36.29 -13.81 12.07
N ALA A 117 -36.16 -13.17 10.89
CA ALA A 117 -36.01 -13.89 9.62
C ALA A 117 -34.59 -14.46 9.42
N THR A 118 -33.56 -13.81 9.97
CA THR A 118 -32.16 -14.27 9.86
C THR A 118 -31.83 -15.41 10.85
N THR A 119 -32.57 -15.51 11.96
CA THR A 119 -32.25 -16.43 13.07
C THR A 119 -33.07 -17.73 13.05
N MET A 120 -33.75 -18.06 11.95
CA MET A 120 -34.50 -19.32 11.80
C MET A 120 -33.59 -20.54 11.50
N ILE A 121 -32.50 -20.67 12.25
CA ILE A 121 -31.86 -21.97 12.50
C ILE A 121 -32.56 -22.54 13.75
N MET A 122 -33.72 -23.14 13.48
CA MET A 122 -34.58 -23.99 14.30
C MET A 122 -34.06 -24.38 15.71
N LEU A 123 -34.79 -23.99 16.75
CA LEU A 123 -34.96 -24.82 17.95
C LEU A 123 -36.32 -25.52 17.91
N PRO A 124 -36.37 -26.86 17.99
CA PRO A 124 -37.53 -27.55 18.50
C PRO A 124 -37.53 -27.46 20.05
N GLY A 125 -38.60 -26.94 20.65
CA GLY A 125 -38.95 -27.23 22.05
C GLY A 125 -38.66 -26.18 23.12
N LEU A 126 -38.51 -24.89 22.80
CA LEU A 126 -38.51 -23.84 23.83
C LEU A 126 -39.86 -23.14 23.90
N ASP A 127 -40.40 -23.11 25.13
CA ASP A 127 -41.55 -22.31 25.54
C ASP A 127 -41.22 -20.81 25.41
N ALA A 128 -42.21 -19.97 25.08
CA ALA A 128 -41.98 -18.55 24.79
C ALA A 128 -41.49 -17.76 26.03
N ASP A 129 -41.96 -18.14 27.22
CA ASP A 129 -41.52 -17.56 28.50
C ASP A 129 -40.13 -18.08 28.92
N ALA A 130 -39.76 -19.30 28.51
CA ALA A 130 -38.41 -19.82 28.67
C ALA A 130 -37.44 -19.11 27.72
N ALA A 131 -37.88 -18.69 26.53
CA ALA A 131 -37.05 -17.98 25.57
C ALA A 131 -36.58 -16.61 26.11
N GLU A 132 -37.43 -15.82 26.77
CA GLU A 132 -37.04 -14.52 27.34
C GLU A 132 -36.00 -14.65 28.48
N HIS A 133 -36.18 -15.62 29.37
CA HIS A 133 -35.18 -15.95 30.39
C HIS A 133 -33.89 -16.55 29.77
N THR A 134 -34.00 -17.38 28.74
CA THR A 134 -32.86 -18.00 28.03
C THR A 134 -32.08 -16.99 27.18
N PHE A 135 -32.74 -16.00 26.59
CA PHE A 135 -32.11 -14.93 25.82
C PHE A 135 -31.46 -13.87 26.72
N SER A 136 -32.04 -13.59 27.90
CA SER A 136 -31.45 -12.67 28.89
C SER A 136 -30.27 -13.26 29.65
N THR A 137 -30.13 -14.60 29.68
CA THR A 137 -28.97 -15.31 30.26
C THR A 137 -28.08 -15.97 29.19
N LEU A 138 -28.27 -15.67 27.90
CA LEU A 138 -27.54 -16.32 26.82
C LEU A 138 -26.06 -15.92 26.88
N GLU A 139 -25.18 -16.86 27.24
CA GLU A 139 -23.75 -16.65 27.15
C GLU A 139 -23.23 -17.10 25.78
N PRO A 140 -22.10 -16.57 25.28
CA PRO A 140 -21.51 -17.03 24.03
C PRO A 140 -21.31 -18.55 23.96
N ALA A 141 -20.98 -19.17 25.09
CA ALA A 141 -20.80 -20.62 25.21
C ALA A 141 -22.06 -21.42 24.82
N ASP A 142 -23.26 -20.92 25.15
CA ASP A 142 -24.54 -21.59 24.89
C ASP A 142 -24.89 -21.67 23.39
N THR A 143 -24.20 -20.87 22.57
CA THR A 143 -24.42 -20.79 21.12
C THR A 143 -23.44 -21.64 20.30
N LEU A 144 -22.34 -22.11 20.91
CA LEU A 144 -21.25 -22.80 20.20
C LEU A 144 -21.73 -24.07 19.49
N ASP A 145 -22.53 -24.90 20.16
CA ASP A 145 -23.08 -26.14 19.56
C ASP A 145 -24.02 -25.84 18.38
N ARG A 146 -24.77 -24.74 18.45
CA ARG A 146 -25.69 -24.33 17.37
C ARG A 146 -24.92 -23.82 16.16
N ILE A 147 -23.87 -23.04 16.38
CA ILE A 147 -22.95 -22.59 15.32
C ILE A 147 -22.26 -23.80 14.67
N ALA A 148 -21.82 -24.77 15.48
CA ALA A 148 -21.22 -26.01 14.98
C ALA A 148 -22.21 -26.83 14.14
N LEU A 149 -23.47 -26.96 14.57
CA LEU A 149 -24.52 -27.66 13.82
C LEU A 149 -24.86 -26.95 12.50
N LEU A 150 -24.98 -25.62 12.52
CA LEU A 150 -25.18 -24.82 11.30
C LEU A 150 -24.06 -25.09 10.30
N ARG A 151 -22.81 -24.97 10.76
CA ARG A 151 -21.63 -25.23 9.94
C ARG A 151 -21.66 -26.64 9.37
N ALA A 152 -21.96 -27.65 10.19
CA ALA A 152 -22.07 -29.04 9.74
C ALA A 152 -23.16 -29.21 8.67
N THR A 153 -24.30 -28.56 8.84
CA THR A 153 -25.44 -28.64 7.92
C THR A 153 -25.14 -28.01 6.57
N LEU A 154 -24.56 -26.79 6.56
CA LEU A 154 -24.15 -26.11 5.33
C LEU A 154 -23.13 -26.93 4.55
N ASN A 155 -22.19 -27.55 5.27
CA ASN A 155 -21.10 -28.31 4.66
C ASN A 155 -21.45 -29.77 4.35
N GLY A 156 -22.61 -30.27 4.76
CA GLY A 156 -22.97 -31.68 4.61
C GLY A 156 -23.37 -32.12 3.20
N ARG A 157 -23.63 -31.17 2.28
CA ARG A 157 -24.20 -31.46 0.95
C ARG A 157 -23.30 -31.13 -0.24
N ASP A 158 -22.41 -30.14 -0.11
CA ASP A 158 -21.52 -29.74 -1.22
C ASP A 158 -20.26 -30.62 -1.20
N PRO A 159 -20.03 -31.45 -2.24
CA PRO A 159 -18.87 -32.33 -2.30
C PRO A 159 -17.57 -31.61 -2.68
N HIS A 160 -17.65 -30.39 -3.23
CA HIS A 160 -16.49 -29.63 -3.72
C HIS A 160 -16.06 -28.54 -2.73
N TYR A 161 -17.03 -27.91 -2.07
CA TYR A 161 -16.76 -26.73 -1.24
C TYR A 161 -17.19 -26.88 0.21
N MET A 162 -16.49 -26.15 1.07
CA MET A 162 -16.87 -25.89 2.45
C MET A 162 -16.97 -24.37 2.68
N TYR A 163 -17.76 -23.98 3.68
CA TYR A 163 -18.06 -22.61 4.01
C TYR A 163 -17.81 -22.41 5.51
N ASP A 164 -16.93 -21.45 5.82
CA ASP A 164 -16.68 -20.94 7.17
C ASP A 164 -17.22 -19.52 7.27
N ILE A 165 -18.01 -19.25 8.31
CA ILE A 165 -18.70 -17.97 8.49
C ILE A 165 -18.10 -17.25 9.68
N THR A 166 -17.68 -16.00 9.46
CA THR A 166 -17.20 -15.09 10.48
C THR A 166 -18.10 -13.86 10.50
N VAL A 167 -18.47 -13.40 11.69
CA VAL A 167 -19.27 -12.19 11.88
C VAL A 167 -18.47 -11.22 12.75
N GLY A 168 -18.34 -9.97 12.31
CA GLY A 168 -17.60 -8.96 13.04
C GLY A 168 -17.99 -7.54 12.64
N SER A 169 -17.34 -6.54 13.23
CA SER A 169 -17.54 -5.12 12.91
C SER A 169 -16.86 -4.67 11.62
N SER A 170 -16.05 -5.55 11.01
CA SER A 170 -15.30 -5.32 9.78
C SER A 170 -15.12 -6.64 9.03
N PRO A 171 -14.82 -6.62 7.72
CA PRO A 171 -14.47 -7.83 6.99
C PRO A 171 -13.39 -8.64 7.69
N ALA A 172 -13.64 -9.93 7.89
CA ALA A 172 -12.62 -10.82 8.45
C ALA A 172 -11.45 -10.93 7.46
N PRO A 173 -10.19 -10.93 7.95
CA PRO A 173 -9.04 -11.15 7.07
C PRO A 173 -9.18 -12.53 6.43
N SER A 174 -8.91 -12.61 5.12
CA SER A 174 -8.95 -13.89 4.42
C SER A 174 -7.80 -14.77 4.93
N PRO A 175 -8.06 -16.03 5.35
CA PRO A 175 -6.99 -16.95 5.71
C PRO A 175 -6.01 -17.14 4.55
N VAL A 176 -4.74 -17.33 4.87
CA VAL A 176 -3.71 -17.65 3.87
C VAL A 176 -4.02 -19.03 3.28
N PRO A 177 -4.14 -19.18 1.95
CA PRO A 177 -4.29 -20.49 1.33
C PRO A 177 -3.13 -21.40 1.72
N SER A 178 -3.45 -22.65 2.08
CA SER A 178 -2.46 -23.68 2.40
C SER A 178 -2.28 -24.66 1.23
N ASP A 179 -1.13 -25.31 1.16
CA ASP A 179 -0.85 -26.39 0.19
C ASP A 179 -1.61 -27.70 0.49
N HIS A 180 -2.37 -27.74 1.59
CA HIS A 180 -3.19 -28.88 2.00
C HIS A 180 -4.67 -28.55 1.91
N TYR A 181 -5.49 -29.55 1.58
CA TYR A 181 -6.94 -29.40 1.59
C TYR A 181 -7.53 -29.77 2.95
N PRO A 182 -8.61 -29.10 3.39
CA PRO A 182 -9.29 -28.00 2.70
C PRO A 182 -8.52 -26.67 2.76
N THR A 183 -8.61 -25.87 1.70
CA THR A 183 -7.89 -24.58 1.58
C THR A 183 -8.81 -23.47 1.08
N VAL A 184 -8.63 -22.24 1.55
CA VAL A 184 -9.43 -21.08 1.13
C VAL A 184 -9.15 -20.76 -0.33
N VAL A 185 -10.23 -20.64 -1.11
CA VAL A 185 -10.18 -20.31 -2.55
C VAL A 185 -10.95 -19.03 -2.91
N ALA A 186 -11.87 -18.60 -2.04
CA ALA A 186 -12.55 -17.32 -2.18
C ALA A 186 -13.08 -16.84 -0.82
N SER A 187 -13.27 -15.54 -0.68
CA SER A 187 -13.92 -14.93 0.48
C SER A 187 -14.88 -13.85 0.01
N VAL A 188 -16.09 -13.84 0.58
CA VAL A 188 -17.08 -12.78 0.33
C VAL A 188 -17.43 -12.12 1.65
N SER A 189 -17.49 -10.80 1.68
CA SER A 189 -17.90 -10.04 2.85
C SER A 189 -19.08 -9.15 2.48
N LYS A 190 -20.17 -9.25 3.24
CA LYS A 190 -21.38 -8.44 3.03
C LYS A 190 -21.70 -7.67 4.31
N PRO A 191 -21.90 -6.34 4.23
CA PRO A 191 -22.44 -5.60 5.36
C PRO A 191 -23.90 -6.02 5.58
N ILE A 192 -24.25 -6.30 6.83
CA ILE A 192 -25.60 -6.56 7.29
C ILE A 192 -25.81 -5.69 8.53
N ASP A 193 -26.58 -4.63 8.37
CA ASP A 193 -26.80 -3.58 9.38
C ASP A 193 -25.46 -3.01 9.93
N ASP A 194 -25.14 -3.20 11.20
CA ASP A 194 -23.90 -2.73 11.85
C ASP A 194 -22.75 -3.76 11.83
N GLN A 195 -22.98 -4.92 11.21
CA GLN A 195 -22.04 -6.03 11.14
C GLN A 195 -21.58 -6.30 9.72
N VAL A 196 -20.48 -7.04 9.61
CA VAL A 196 -20.00 -7.62 8.36
C VAL A 196 -19.98 -9.13 8.54
N VAL A 197 -20.70 -9.82 7.66
CA VAL A 197 -20.65 -11.27 7.55
C VAL A 197 -19.65 -11.62 6.45
N THR A 198 -18.59 -12.31 6.83
CA THR A 198 -17.58 -12.85 5.93
C THR A 198 -17.77 -14.35 5.79
N VAL A 199 -17.90 -14.84 4.57
CA VAL A 199 -17.92 -16.27 4.26
C VAL A 199 -16.63 -16.63 3.52
N HIS A 200 -15.82 -17.48 4.14
CA HIS A 200 -14.66 -18.10 3.52
C HIS A 200 -15.10 -19.39 2.84
N ILE A 201 -14.77 -19.52 1.56
CA ILE A 201 -15.08 -20.68 0.73
C ILE A 201 -13.80 -21.50 0.62
N LEU A 202 -13.84 -22.75 1.07
CA LEU A 202 -12.72 -23.67 1.06
C LEU A 202 -12.95 -24.79 0.04
N ALA A 203 -11.99 -25.03 -0.84
CA ALA A 203 -12.00 -26.22 -1.67
C ALA A 203 -11.70 -27.46 -0.80
N ARG A 204 -12.44 -28.56 -1.00
CA ARG A 204 -12.25 -29.82 -0.27
C ARG A 204 -11.10 -30.68 -0.79
N CYS A 205 -10.79 -30.54 -2.08
CA CYS A 205 -9.72 -31.25 -2.77
C CYS A 205 -9.29 -30.50 -4.04
N ALA A 206 -8.22 -30.96 -4.70
CA ALA A 206 -7.70 -30.36 -5.93
C ALA A 206 -8.72 -30.34 -7.07
N GLU A 207 -9.50 -31.41 -7.19
CA GLU A 207 -10.51 -31.59 -8.22
C GLU A 207 -11.71 -30.63 -8.03
N SER A 208 -11.87 -30.02 -6.86
CA SER A 208 -12.98 -29.09 -6.58
C SER A 208 -12.98 -27.90 -7.55
N LEU A 209 -11.80 -27.33 -7.83
CA LEU A 209 -11.62 -26.20 -8.74
C LEU A 209 -11.66 -26.61 -10.22
N VAL A 210 -11.51 -27.90 -10.53
CA VAL A 210 -11.57 -28.43 -11.90
C VAL A 210 -13.01 -28.76 -12.28
N GLU A 211 -13.72 -29.49 -11.42
CA GLU A 211 -15.09 -29.96 -11.65
C GLU A 211 -16.12 -28.84 -11.47
N ARG A 212 -15.85 -27.89 -10.56
CA ARG A 212 -16.74 -26.75 -10.30
C ARG A 212 -15.93 -25.46 -10.16
N PRO A 213 -15.33 -24.93 -11.23
CA PRO A 213 -14.45 -23.75 -11.15
C PRO A 213 -15.17 -22.52 -10.61
N ILE A 214 -14.47 -21.72 -9.81
CA ILE A 214 -14.92 -20.38 -9.42
C ILE A 214 -14.49 -19.42 -10.54
N THR A 215 -15.45 -18.69 -11.12
CA THR A 215 -15.17 -17.79 -12.23
C THR A 215 -15.55 -16.34 -11.92
N TYR A 216 -14.76 -15.43 -12.45
CA TYR A 216 -15.02 -13.99 -12.44
C TYR A 216 -14.94 -13.48 -13.86
N THR A 217 -15.96 -12.76 -14.31
CA THR A 217 -16.00 -12.10 -15.62
C THR A 217 -16.26 -10.62 -15.40
N GLY A 218 -15.61 -9.72 -16.14
CA GLY A 218 -15.85 -8.29 -16.02
C GLY A 218 -14.97 -7.49 -16.97
N THR A 219 -15.24 -6.19 -17.08
CA THR A 219 -14.48 -5.27 -17.94
C THR A 219 -13.64 -4.34 -17.09
N ILE A 220 -12.32 -4.46 -17.19
CA ILE A 220 -11.39 -3.53 -16.55
C ILE A 220 -11.33 -2.25 -17.39
N VAL A 221 -11.53 -1.12 -16.73
CA VAL A 221 -11.57 0.21 -17.36
C VAL A 221 -10.28 0.94 -17.02
N VAL A 222 -9.47 1.18 -18.03
CA VAL A 222 -8.26 2.00 -17.95
C VAL A 222 -8.38 3.17 -18.92
N ASP A 223 -8.02 4.37 -18.45
CA ASP A 223 -7.99 5.54 -19.30
C ASP A 223 -6.73 5.50 -20.19
N ARG A 224 -6.86 5.88 -21.46
CA ARG A 224 -5.73 5.86 -22.39
C ARG A 224 -4.64 6.84 -21.96
N ASP A 225 -3.38 6.45 -22.15
CA ASP A 225 -2.16 7.16 -21.78
C ASP A 225 -2.04 7.44 -20.26
N SER A 226 -2.86 6.77 -19.44
CA SER A 226 -2.83 6.89 -17.97
C SER A 226 -1.76 6.00 -17.34
N ASP A 227 -1.46 6.27 -16.07
CA ASP A 227 -0.62 5.37 -15.25
C ASP A 227 -1.27 3.98 -15.14
N ASP A 228 -2.60 3.92 -15.04
CA ASP A 228 -3.37 2.69 -14.85
C ASP A 228 -3.26 1.78 -16.08
N GLU A 229 -3.30 2.35 -17.30
CA GLU A 229 -3.06 1.59 -18.53
C GLU A 229 -1.64 1.02 -18.56
N ARG A 230 -0.64 1.79 -18.12
CA ARG A 230 0.76 1.32 -18.09
C ARG A 230 0.98 0.22 -17.07
N GLU A 231 0.43 0.34 -15.86
CA GLU A 231 0.50 -0.72 -14.85
C GLU A 231 -0.26 -1.97 -15.29
N TRP A 232 -1.44 -1.82 -15.88
CA TRP A 232 -2.23 -2.94 -16.38
C TRP A 232 -1.52 -3.71 -17.49
N ASN A 233 -0.90 -3.00 -18.45
CA ASN A 233 -0.09 -3.64 -19.49
C ASN A 233 1.12 -4.36 -18.90
N LYS A 234 1.80 -3.77 -17.91
CA LYS A 234 2.91 -4.45 -17.23
C LYS A 234 2.45 -5.71 -16.48
N PHE A 235 1.26 -5.69 -15.89
CA PHE A 235 0.66 -6.86 -15.26
C PHE A 235 0.40 -7.98 -16.28
N LEU A 236 -0.26 -7.67 -17.40
CA LEU A 236 -0.55 -8.66 -18.44
C LEU A 236 0.71 -9.24 -19.09
N ASP A 237 1.70 -8.39 -19.35
CA ASP A 237 2.91 -8.77 -20.08
C ASP A 237 3.99 -9.40 -19.20
N TYR A 238 4.08 -9.02 -17.93
CA TYR A 238 5.19 -9.41 -17.04
C TYR A 238 4.77 -9.90 -15.65
N GLY A 239 3.47 -9.89 -15.32
CA GLY A 239 2.96 -10.28 -14.00
C GLY A 239 3.22 -9.24 -12.92
N LEU A 240 3.65 -8.02 -13.27
CA LEU A 240 3.90 -6.96 -12.30
C LEU A 240 2.57 -6.45 -11.75
N VAL A 241 2.26 -6.80 -10.50
CA VAL A 241 1.00 -6.45 -9.85
C VAL A 241 0.82 -4.92 -9.80
N PRO A 242 -0.31 -4.38 -10.25
CA PRO A 242 -0.60 -2.95 -10.16
C PRO A 242 -0.54 -2.45 -8.71
N SER A 243 0.03 -1.26 -8.51
CA SER A 243 0.14 -0.65 -7.18
C SER A 243 -1.19 -0.03 -6.71
N ARG A 244 -2.13 0.12 -7.64
CA ARG A 244 -3.40 0.84 -7.47
C ARG A 244 -4.60 -0.09 -7.66
N LYS A 245 -5.72 0.32 -7.08
CA LYS A 245 -7.02 -0.30 -7.36
C LYS A 245 -7.49 0.13 -8.75
N LEU A 246 -7.83 -0.84 -9.60
CA LEU A 246 -8.32 -0.61 -10.97
C LEU A 246 -9.85 -0.54 -10.98
N LYS A 247 -10.42 0.27 -11.89
CA LYS A 247 -11.87 0.30 -12.08
C LYS A 247 -12.32 -0.94 -12.85
N ILE A 248 -13.41 -1.56 -12.39
CA ILE A 248 -14.05 -2.68 -13.09
C ILE A 248 -15.55 -2.41 -13.27
N ARG A 249 -16.08 -2.82 -14.42
CA ARG A 249 -17.51 -2.74 -14.76
C ARG A 249 -18.08 -4.11 -15.09
N ASP A 250 -19.38 -4.25 -14.87
CA ASP A 250 -20.18 -5.42 -15.24
C ASP A 250 -19.53 -6.72 -14.74
N MET A 251 -19.05 -6.71 -13.49
CA MET A 251 -18.39 -7.85 -12.89
C MET A 251 -19.44 -8.89 -12.49
N ILE A 252 -19.30 -10.11 -12.99
CA ILE A 252 -20.09 -11.28 -12.61
C ILE A 252 -19.16 -12.22 -11.86
N SER A 253 -19.54 -12.56 -10.62
CA SER A 253 -18.84 -13.54 -9.79
C SER A 253 -19.69 -14.79 -9.63
N ASP A 254 -19.17 -15.94 -10.07
CA ASP A 254 -19.82 -17.24 -9.91
C ASP A 254 -19.25 -17.97 -8.70
N LEU A 255 -19.67 -17.53 -7.51
CA LEU A 255 -19.29 -18.15 -6.24
C LEU A 255 -20.28 -19.26 -5.86
N PRO A 256 -19.80 -20.41 -5.35
CA PRO A 256 -20.66 -21.50 -4.93
C PRO A 256 -21.49 -21.10 -3.69
N GLY A 257 -22.52 -21.89 -3.38
CA GLY A 257 -23.40 -21.63 -2.23
C GLY A 257 -24.37 -20.46 -2.40
N GLY A 258 -24.59 -19.97 -3.63
CA GLY A 258 -25.47 -18.82 -3.89
C GLY A 258 -24.85 -17.49 -3.49
N LEU A 259 -23.52 -17.46 -3.34
CA LEU A 259 -22.75 -16.28 -2.94
C LEU A 259 -22.33 -15.41 -4.13
N GLY A 260 -22.61 -15.86 -5.36
CA GLY A 260 -22.32 -15.11 -6.58
C GLY A 260 -23.13 -13.83 -6.69
N GLU A 261 -22.57 -12.83 -7.36
CA GLU A 261 -23.16 -11.50 -7.49
C GLU A 261 -22.73 -10.81 -8.79
N THR A 262 -23.61 -9.93 -9.28
CA THR A 262 -23.30 -9.00 -10.37
C THR A 262 -23.10 -7.59 -9.81
N THR A 263 -21.93 -7.02 -10.07
CA THR A 263 -21.54 -5.67 -9.65
C THR A 263 -21.40 -4.76 -10.88
N VAL A 264 -22.20 -3.69 -10.94
CA VAL A 264 -22.20 -2.76 -12.09
C VAL A 264 -20.89 -1.98 -12.18
N GLU A 265 -20.41 -1.43 -11.06
CA GLU A 265 -19.12 -0.74 -10.97
C GLU A 265 -18.43 -1.14 -9.66
N GLY A 266 -17.12 -1.34 -9.71
CA GLY A 266 -16.32 -1.73 -8.56
C GLY A 266 -14.85 -1.36 -8.69
N LEU A 267 -14.07 -1.72 -7.67
CA LEU A 267 -12.62 -1.56 -7.62
C LEU A 267 -11.97 -2.93 -7.49
N LEU A 268 -11.08 -3.26 -8.42
CA LEU A 268 -10.27 -4.47 -8.43
C LEU A 268 -8.90 -4.16 -7.78
N LEU A 269 -8.57 -4.91 -6.73
CA LEU A 269 -7.23 -4.97 -6.18
C LEU A 269 -6.63 -6.33 -6.52
N ILE A 270 -5.43 -6.34 -7.09
CA ILE A 270 -4.65 -7.55 -7.35
C ILE A 270 -3.48 -7.54 -6.37
N GLN A 271 -3.16 -8.69 -5.79
CA GLN A 271 -2.05 -8.84 -4.84
C GLN A 271 -1.25 -10.09 -5.21
N GLN A 272 0.04 -10.09 -4.85
CA GLN A 272 0.83 -11.31 -4.91
C GLN A 272 0.43 -12.25 -3.76
N PRO A 273 0.43 -13.58 -3.96
CA PRO A 273 0.22 -14.52 -2.88
C PRO A 273 1.34 -14.45 -1.84
N ASP A 274 1.01 -14.74 -0.58
CA ASP A 274 1.93 -14.65 0.58
C ASP A 274 3.09 -15.68 0.54
N ASN A 275 3.07 -16.65 -0.39
CA ASN A 275 4.15 -17.59 -0.62
C ASN A 275 4.80 -17.35 -2.00
N PRO A 276 5.49 -16.22 -2.20
CA PRO A 276 6.08 -15.92 -3.48
C PRO A 276 7.36 -16.76 -3.65
N ALA A 277 7.85 -16.94 -4.87
CA ALA A 277 9.10 -17.66 -5.14
C ALA A 277 10.26 -17.14 -4.26
N ALA A 278 11.29 -17.95 -4.00
CA ALA A 278 12.36 -17.52 -3.10
C ALA A 278 13.03 -16.22 -3.58
N GLU A 279 13.22 -15.27 -2.66
CA GLU A 279 14.07 -14.11 -2.85
C GLU A 279 15.48 -14.56 -3.25
N TYR A 280 16.19 -13.72 -4.01
CA TYR A 280 17.49 -14.10 -4.53
C TYR A 280 18.43 -12.90 -4.64
N ASP A 281 19.72 -13.19 -4.53
CA ASP A 281 20.77 -12.17 -4.62
C ASP A 281 21.42 -12.21 -6.01
N ARG A 282 21.77 -11.04 -6.53
CA ARG A 282 22.63 -10.88 -7.70
C ARG A 282 23.72 -9.86 -7.43
N ILE A 283 24.84 -10.03 -8.10
CA ILE A 283 25.87 -9.00 -8.19
C ILE A 283 25.78 -8.38 -9.59
N LEU A 284 25.46 -7.08 -9.63
CA LEU A 284 25.45 -6.31 -10.86
C LEU A 284 26.77 -5.56 -11.00
N GLY A 285 27.47 -5.79 -12.10
CA GLY A 285 28.74 -5.15 -12.40
C GLY A 285 28.69 -4.35 -13.69
N VAL A 286 29.54 -3.34 -13.80
CA VAL A 286 29.83 -2.65 -15.06
C VAL A 286 31.27 -2.93 -15.44
N ILE A 287 31.46 -3.43 -16.65
CA ILE A 287 32.77 -3.75 -17.21
C ILE A 287 33.07 -2.77 -18.34
N GLY A 288 34.22 -2.12 -18.26
CA GLY A 288 34.72 -1.20 -19.28
C GLY A 288 34.96 -1.91 -20.62
N ALA A 289 35.03 -1.13 -21.69
CA ALA A 289 35.31 -1.66 -23.04
C ALA A 289 36.68 -2.37 -23.16
N ASP A 290 37.62 -2.07 -22.26
CA ASP A 290 38.93 -2.72 -22.14
C ASP A 290 38.90 -3.98 -21.24
N GLY A 291 37.74 -4.36 -20.72
CA GLY A 291 37.55 -5.50 -19.82
C GLY A 291 37.79 -5.18 -18.35
N THR A 292 38.09 -3.93 -17.98
CA THR A 292 38.29 -3.56 -16.58
C THR A 292 36.97 -3.49 -15.81
N PRO A 293 36.87 -4.03 -14.58
CA PRO A 293 35.70 -3.82 -13.74
C PRO A 293 35.66 -2.36 -13.26
N LEU A 294 34.58 -1.64 -13.59
CA LEU A 294 34.39 -0.23 -13.25
C LEU A 294 33.52 -0.01 -12.01
N ALA A 295 32.50 -0.85 -11.83
CA ALA A 295 31.62 -0.80 -10.67
C ALA A 295 31.00 -2.17 -10.41
N GLU A 296 30.66 -2.43 -9.14
CA GLU A 296 29.96 -3.64 -8.71
C GLU A 296 29.03 -3.32 -7.55
N ILE A 297 27.82 -3.86 -7.57
CA ILE A 297 26.83 -3.67 -6.51
C ILE A 297 26.00 -4.95 -6.30
N PRO A 298 25.93 -5.46 -5.06
CA PRO A 298 24.98 -6.51 -4.73
C PRO A 298 23.56 -5.94 -4.75
N VAL A 299 22.61 -6.70 -5.26
CA VAL A 299 21.19 -6.36 -5.30
C VAL A 299 20.42 -7.56 -4.80
N HIS A 300 19.58 -7.30 -3.79
CA HIS A 300 18.66 -8.28 -3.25
C HIS A 300 17.32 -8.15 -3.97
N PHE A 301 16.89 -9.21 -4.65
CA PHE A 301 15.64 -9.26 -5.40
C PHE A 301 14.56 -9.94 -4.58
N ALA A 302 13.41 -9.27 -4.51
CA ALA A 302 12.17 -9.90 -4.10
C ALA A 302 11.84 -11.05 -5.06
N ALA A 303 11.01 -11.96 -4.55
CA ALA A 303 10.42 -13.03 -5.31
C ALA A 303 9.91 -12.58 -6.69
N PRO A 304 10.27 -13.30 -7.78
CA PRO A 304 9.72 -12.98 -9.09
C PRO A 304 8.22 -13.30 -9.16
N SER A 305 7.48 -12.48 -9.90
CA SER A 305 6.11 -12.76 -10.34
C SER A 305 6.06 -13.11 -11.81
N SER A 306 5.18 -14.04 -12.17
CA SER A 306 4.90 -14.41 -13.56
C SER A 306 3.54 -13.89 -14.01
N ASN A 307 3.40 -13.63 -15.30
CA ASN A 307 2.11 -13.30 -15.89
C ASN A 307 1.22 -14.55 -16.03
N HIS A 308 -0.03 -14.34 -16.42
CA HIS A 308 -1.06 -15.39 -16.47
C HIS A 308 -0.79 -16.55 -17.44
N ASP A 309 0.03 -16.35 -18.49
CA ASP A 309 0.37 -17.37 -19.48
C ASP A 309 1.78 -17.97 -19.29
N GLY A 310 2.51 -17.52 -18.26
CA GLY A 310 3.86 -17.98 -17.94
C GLY A 310 4.95 -17.52 -18.91
N THR A 311 4.65 -16.67 -19.88
CA THR A 311 5.63 -16.16 -20.86
C THR A 311 6.40 -14.93 -20.35
N GLY A 312 5.82 -14.23 -19.39
CA GLY A 312 6.33 -12.99 -18.79
C GLY A 312 6.71 -13.16 -17.33
N MET A 313 7.77 -12.47 -16.91
CA MET A 313 8.22 -12.43 -15.52
C MET A 313 8.70 -11.03 -15.15
N SER A 314 8.48 -10.66 -13.89
CA SER A 314 8.95 -9.42 -13.29
C SER A 314 9.62 -9.71 -11.96
N SER A 315 10.68 -8.97 -11.64
CA SER A 315 11.28 -8.96 -10.31
C SER A 315 11.80 -7.58 -9.98
N ARG A 316 11.71 -7.20 -8.71
CA ARG A 316 12.23 -5.93 -8.21
C ARG A 316 13.29 -6.21 -7.16
N GLY A 317 14.40 -5.52 -7.25
CA GLY A 317 15.47 -5.61 -6.28
C GLY A 317 15.94 -4.24 -5.81
N THR A 318 16.69 -4.23 -4.73
CA THR A 318 17.25 -3.02 -4.13
C THR A 318 18.66 -3.31 -3.63
N ASP A 319 19.54 -2.32 -3.75
CA ASP A 319 20.88 -2.40 -3.18
C ASP A 319 20.87 -2.26 -1.65
N PRO A 320 21.97 -2.59 -0.93
CA PRO A 320 22.02 -2.50 0.53
C PRO A 320 21.71 -1.12 1.11
N SER A 321 21.96 -0.03 0.37
CA SER A 321 21.69 1.33 0.84
C SER A 321 20.23 1.76 0.64
N GLY A 322 19.44 1.03 -0.15
CA GLY A 322 18.05 1.38 -0.46
C GLY A 322 17.89 2.42 -1.58
N ILE A 323 18.99 2.99 -2.09
CA ILE A 323 18.92 4.13 -3.02
C ILE A 323 18.74 3.69 -4.47
N LEU A 324 19.30 2.54 -4.85
CA LEU A 324 19.20 1.98 -6.19
C LEU A 324 18.16 0.87 -6.19
N THR A 325 17.07 1.11 -6.93
CA THR A 325 16.08 0.08 -7.24
C THR A 325 16.30 -0.44 -8.66
N VAL A 326 16.20 -1.75 -8.82
CA VAL A 326 16.34 -2.43 -10.11
C VAL A 326 15.05 -3.20 -10.38
N GLU A 327 14.36 -2.86 -11.47
CA GLU A 327 13.22 -3.63 -11.97
C GLU A 327 13.65 -4.39 -13.23
N VAL A 328 13.46 -5.71 -13.20
CA VAL A 328 13.73 -6.61 -14.32
C VAL A 328 12.41 -7.10 -14.85
N LEU A 329 12.17 -6.87 -16.14
CA LEU A 329 11.00 -7.36 -16.87
C LEU A 329 11.50 -8.27 -17.98
N SER A 330 11.00 -9.50 -18.05
CA SER A 330 11.35 -10.43 -19.12
C SER A 330 10.11 -10.98 -19.79
N ARG A 331 10.12 -11.10 -21.11
CA ARG A 331 9.04 -11.73 -21.88
C ARG A 331 9.63 -12.63 -22.95
N THR A 332 9.16 -13.88 -22.95
CA THR A 332 9.55 -14.87 -23.95
C THR A 332 8.57 -14.82 -25.12
N ARG A 333 9.12 -14.69 -26.33
CA ARG A 333 8.39 -14.75 -27.60
C ARG A 333 8.98 -15.87 -28.47
N GLU A 334 8.35 -16.16 -29.62
CA GLU A 334 8.82 -17.19 -30.56
C GLU A 334 10.30 -17.04 -30.97
N HIS A 335 10.83 -15.81 -31.00
CA HIS A 335 12.19 -15.50 -31.44
C HIS A 335 13.18 -15.24 -30.30
N GLY A 336 12.80 -15.53 -29.04
CA GLY A 336 13.67 -15.41 -27.87
C GLY A 336 13.06 -14.62 -26.72
N THR A 337 13.86 -14.42 -25.67
CA THR A 337 13.45 -13.69 -24.47
C THR A 337 13.96 -12.25 -24.51
N GLU A 338 13.04 -11.30 -24.51
CA GLU A 338 13.32 -9.89 -24.32
C GLU A 338 13.46 -9.61 -22.82
N ILE A 339 14.53 -8.92 -22.40
CA ILE A 339 14.76 -8.55 -21.00
C ILE A 339 15.02 -7.05 -20.93
N THR A 340 14.24 -6.36 -20.11
CA THR A 340 14.37 -4.94 -19.81
C THR A 340 14.84 -4.76 -18.37
N PHE A 341 15.89 -3.97 -18.18
CA PHE A 341 16.37 -3.54 -16.87
C PHE A 341 16.06 -2.05 -16.70
N ASN A 342 15.27 -1.73 -15.69
CA ASN A 342 14.97 -0.36 -15.27
C ASN A 342 15.74 -0.07 -13.99
N PHE A 343 16.68 0.88 -14.05
CA PHE A 343 17.44 1.35 -12.90
C PHE A 343 16.88 2.69 -12.46
N THR A 344 16.58 2.83 -11.17
CA THR A 344 16.12 4.10 -10.60
C THR A 344 16.96 4.40 -9.37
N LEU A 345 17.57 5.59 -9.36
CA LEU A 345 18.33 6.11 -8.23
C LEU A 345 17.45 7.12 -7.50
N SER A 346 17.15 6.84 -6.24
CA SER A 346 16.41 7.73 -5.36
C SER A 346 17.24 8.95 -4.94
N ASP A 347 16.61 9.92 -4.30
CA ASP A 347 17.27 11.12 -3.81
C ASP A 347 18.37 10.78 -2.77
N PRO A 348 19.65 11.11 -3.04
CA PRO A 348 20.76 10.73 -2.16
C PRO A 348 20.86 11.58 -0.89
N ARG A 349 20.09 12.68 -0.77
CA ARG A 349 20.21 13.62 0.36
C ARG A 349 20.10 12.91 1.71
N GLY A 350 20.97 13.30 2.64
CA GLY A 350 21.00 12.79 4.02
C GLY A 350 21.58 11.38 4.19
N HIS A 351 21.80 10.63 3.12
CA HIS A 351 22.47 9.33 3.17
C HIS A 351 23.97 9.51 3.45
N PHE A 352 24.57 8.53 4.12
CA PHE A 352 26.02 8.49 4.27
C PHE A 352 26.66 8.20 2.93
N VAL A 353 27.71 8.97 2.61
CA VAL A 353 28.36 8.90 1.30
C VAL A 353 28.97 7.52 1.05
N ALA A 354 29.54 6.90 2.09
CA ALA A 354 30.12 5.57 2.00
C ALA A 354 29.11 4.48 1.59
N ASP A 355 27.85 4.60 2.04
CA ASP A 355 26.81 3.59 1.80
C ASP A 355 26.29 3.66 0.36
N ILE A 356 26.15 4.86 -0.20
CA ILE A 356 25.56 5.07 -1.53
C ILE A 356 26.57 5.17 -2.67
N ALA A 357 27.87 5.32 -2.36
CA ALA A 357 28.92 5.48 -3.37
C ALA A 357 28.94 4.34 -4.41
N PRO A 358 28.76 3.04 -4.04
CA PRO A 358 28.69 1.96 -5.03
C PRO A 358 27.53 2.12 -6.01
N ALA A 359 26.35 2.50 -5.54
CA ALA A 359 25.16 2.70 -6.38
C ALA A 359 25.35 3.86 -7.37
N VAL A 360 25.90 4.96 -6.87
CA VAL A 360 26.19 6.16 -7.66
C VAL A 360 27.27 5.89 -8.71
N ALA A 361 28.31 5.11 -8.37
CA ALA A 361 29.33 4.66 -9.31
C ALA A 361 28.78 3.71 -10.38
N PHE A 362 27.93 2.75 -9.99
CA PHE A 362 27.27 1.83 -10.92
C PHE A 362 26.49 2.58 -12.00
N VAL A 363 25.59 3.49 -11.59
CA VAL A 363 24.76 4.26 -12.54
C VAL A 363 25.61 5.17 -13.44
N HIS A 364 26.68 5.77 -12.91
CA HIS A 364 27.58 6.61 -13.71
C HIS A 364 28.29 5.82 -14.81
N HIS A 365 28.78 4.62 -14.49
CA HIS A 365 29.45 3.77 -15.47
C HIS A 365 28.47 3.01 -16.37
N PHE A 366 27.17 2.97 -16.05
CA PHE A 366 26.12 2.30 -16.84
C PHE A 366 25.81 3.05 -18.15
N SER A 367 26.76 3.02 -19.08
CA SER A 367 26.67 3.68 -20.38
C SER A 367 27.44 2.91 -21.44
N THR A 368 27.07 3.08 -22.71
CA THR A 368 27.85 2.56 -23.84
C THR A 368 29.24 3.24 -23.87
N PRO A 369 30.34 2.54 -24.19
CA PRO A 369 30.45 1.15 -24.68
C PRO A 369 30.64 0.08 -23.59
N ASN A 370 30.31 0.36 -22.33
CA ASN A 370 30.49 -0.60 -21.25
C ASN A 370 29.48 -1.76 -21.32
N THR A 371 29.77 -2.82 -20.57
CA THR A 371 29.00 -4.06 -20.51
C THR A 371 28.41 -4.24 -19.11
N LEU A 372 27.13 -4.60 -19.03
CA LEU A 372 26.48 -5.02 -17.80
C LEU A 372 26.84 -6.48 -17.53
N ARG A 373 27.43 -6.75 -16.37
CA ARG A 373 27.63 -8.09 -15.82
C ARG A 373 26.55 -8.40 -14.80
N ILE A 374 25.97 -9.58 -14.89
CA ILE A 374 24.99 -10.11 -13.94
C ILE A 374 25.53 -11.42 -13.44
N ALA A 375 25.96 -11.47 -12.19
CA ALA A 375 26.56 -12.65 -11.58
C ALA A 375 25.73 -13.18 -10.42
N ASP A 376 25.73 -14.50 -10.26
CA ASP A 376 25.31 -15.14 -9.02
C ASP A 376 26.45 -15.02 -7.97
N PRO A 377 26.17 -14.56 -6.74
CA PRO A 377 27.21 -14.35 -5.73
C PRO A 377 27.90 -15.63 -5.26
N ARG A 378 27.28 -16.80 -5.46
CA ARG A 378 27.78 -18.09 -4.96
C ARG A 378 28.22 -19.01 -6.10
N VAL A 379 27.73 -18.78 -7.33
CA VAL A 379 28.00 -19.65 -8.48
C VAL A 379 28.61 -18.84 -9.63
N PRO A 380 29.95 -18.71 -9.70
CA PRO A 380 30.62 -17.89 -10.72
C PRO A 380 30.30 -18.28 -12.17
N ARG A 381 29.94 -19.55 -12.42
CA ARG A 381 29.53 -20.04 -13.75
C ARG A 381 28.20 -19.48 -14.21
N LEU A 382 27.37 -18.94 -13.31
CA LEU A 382 26.11 -18.27 -13.62
C LEU A 382 26.34 -16.75 -13.75
N THR A 383 27.29 -16.39 -14.60
CA THR A 383 27.59 -14.99 -14.94
C THR A 383 27.17 -14.74 -16.38
N GLN A 384 26.45 -13.64 -16.61
CA GLN A 384 26.05 -13.18 -17.93
C GLN A 384 26.55 -11.76 -18.16
N ASP A 385 27.20 -11.56 -19.30
CA ASP A 385 27.64 -10.25 -19.75
C ASP A 385 26.73 -9.79 -20.90
N ARG A 386 26.19 -8.56 -20.80
CA ARG A 386 25.25 -7.97 -21.75
C ARG A 386 25.71 -6.58 -22.16
N PRO A 387 25.84 -6.27 -23.46
CA PRO A 387 26.21 -4.94 -23.89
C PRO A 387 25.16 -3.92 -23.46
N ILE A 388 25.58 -2.76 -22.97
CA ILE A 388 24.67 -1.68 -22.62
C ILE A 388 24.22 -0.98 -23.92
N PRO A 389 22.92 -0.93 -24.24
CA PRO A 389 22.44 -0.28 -25.45
C PRO A 389 22.71 1.23 -25.44
N THR A 390 22.90 1.81 -26.62
CA THR A 390 23.04 3.27 -26.77
C THR A 390 21.71 3.95 -26.45
N ALA A 391 21.63 4.64 -25.31
CA ALA A 391 20.50 5.53 -25.00
C ALA A 391 20.65 6.86 -25.76
N LYS A 392 19.55 7.42 -26.28
CA LYS A 392 19.53 8.82 -26.75
C LYS A 392 19.57 9.75 -25.53
N PRO A 393 20.61 10.56 -25.32
CA PRO A 393 20.69 11.43 -24.16
C PRO A 393 19.62 12.53 -24.19
N ARG A 394 18.96 12.79 -23.06
CA ARG A 394 18.26 14.06 -22.79
C ARG A 394 19.29 15.07 -22.29
N ASN A 395 19.85 15.86 -23.22
CA ASN A 395 21.09 16.63 -23.07
C ASN A 395 21.24 17.55 -21.82
N ALA A 396 20.16 18.05 -21.22
CA ALA A 396 20.24 18.95 -20.07
C ALA A 396 20.28 18.22 -18.71
N GLU A 397 19.55 17.11 -18.57
CA GLU A 397 19.52 16.29 -17.36
C GLU A 397 20.87 15.57 -17.13
N THR A 398 21.55 15.20 -18.23
CA THR A 398 22.82 14.48 -18.19
C THR A 398 23.95 15.28 -17.53
N ARG A 399 24.10 16.58 -17.83
CA ARG A 399 25.21 17.39 -17.27
C ARG A 399 25.06 17.59 -15.76
N ALA A 400 23.87 17.91 -15.27
CA ALA A 400 23.62 18.07 -13.85
C ALA A 400 23.82 16.75 -13.09
N ALA A 401 23.40 15.62 -13.67
CA ALA A 401 23.63 14.30 -13.11
C ALA A 401 25.13 13.95 -13.02
N THR A 402 25.92 14.24 -14.06
CA THR A 402 27.38 14.05 -14.05
C THR A 402 28.06 14.88 -12.97
N SER A 403 27.71 16.17 -12.83
CA SER A 403 28.30 17.02 -11.80
C SER A 403 27.97 16.54 -10.38
N ARG A 404 26.74 16.08 -10.13
CA ARG A 404 26.35 15.48 -8.84
C ARG A 404 27.12 14.19 -8.55
N HIS A 405 27.33 13.35 -9.57
CA HIS A 405 28.15 12.15 -9.44
C HIS A 405 29.58 12.48 -8.99
N HIS A 406 30.28 13.35 -9.73
CA HIS A 406 31.66 13.75 -9.37
C HIS A 406 31.75 14.34 -7.97
N TYR A 407 30.72 15.09 -7.54
CA TYR A 407 30.66 15.62 -6.18
C TYR A 407 30.54 14.52 -5.11
N ILE A 408 29.62 13.57 -5.29
CA ILE A 408 29.46 12.42 -4.36
C ILE A 408 30.74 11.57 -4.34
N GLU A 409 31.35 11.34 -5.50
CA GLU A 409 32.60 10.58 -5.63
C GLU A 409 33.77 11.27 -4.91
N ALA A 410 33.84 12.60 -5.01
CA ALA A 410 34.82 13.39 -4.28
C ALA A 410 34.59 13.34 -2.76
N LEU A 411 33.33 13.43 -2.32
CA LEU A 411 32.99 13.23 -0.91
C LEU A 411 33.38 11.83 -0.42
N ALA A 412 33.18 10.79 -1.22
CA ALA A 412 33.56 9.42 -0.88
C ALA A 412 35.08 9.28 -0.75
N THR A 413 35.83 9.99 -1.58
CA THR A 413 37.29 10.06 -1.49
C THR A 413 37.73 10.80 -0.22
N ILE A 414 37.12 11.94 0.08
CA ILE A 414 37.41 12.74 1.29
C ILE A 414 37.04 11.96 2.57
N GLN A 415 35.96 11.18 2.56
CA GLN A 415 35.51 10.36 3.68
C GLN A 415 36.61 9.45 4.22
N GLN A 416 37.51 8.95 3.36
CA GLN A 416 38.63 8.07 3.77
C GLN A 416 39.66 8.76 4.67
N TYR A 417 39.70 10.10 4.64
CA TYR A 417 40.64 10.94 5.38
C TYR A 417 39.95 11.81 6.45
N ALA A 418 38.61 11.78 6.50
CA ALA A 418 37.81 12.53 7.45
C ALA A 418 37.65 11.77 8.77
N ASP A 419 37.65 12.50 9.90
CA ASP A 419 37.42 11.93 11.23
C ASP A 419 35.92 11.79 11.58
N CYS A 420 35.02 12.05 10.64
CA CYS A 420 33.58 11.91 10.82
C CYS A 420 32.90 11.33 9.57
N ALA A 421 31.72 10.75 9.77
CA ALA A 421 30.89 10.28 8.66
C ALA A 421 30.25 11.46 7.91
N LEU A 422 30.52 11.57 6.62
CA LEU A 422 29.98 12.55 5.69
C LEU A 422 28.64 12.06 5.15
N LYS A 423 27.69 12.99 5.07
CA LYS A 423 26.40 12.79 4.44
C LYS A 423 26.31 13.60 3.16
N VAL A 424 25.50 13.13 2.21
CA VAL A 424 25.19 13.91 1.02
C VAL A 424 24.35 15.13 1.43
N PRO A 425 24.83 16.35 1.16
CA PRO A 425 24.11 17.57 1.48
C PRO A 425 22.93 17.77 0.54
N ASP A 426 22.04 18.70 0.90
CA ASP A 426 21.06 19.22 -0.04
C ASP A 426 21.77 20.00 -1.16
N PHE A 427 21.68 19.53 -2.40
CA PHE A 427 22.42 20.12 -3.53
C PHE A 427 22.06 21.59 -3.75
N ASP A 428 20.83 21.99 -3.43
CA ASP A 428 20.38 23.38 -3.56
C ASP A 428 21.06 24.32 -2.53
N SER A 429 21.61 23.75 -1.45
CA SER A 429 22.40 24.48 -0.45
C SER A 429 23.89 24.57 -0.77
N VAL A 430 24.37 23.83 -1.79
CA VAL A 430 25.78 23.77 -2.16
C VAL A 430 26.07 24.82 -3.24
N THR A 431 26.96 25.77 -2.93
CA THR A 431 27.41 26.74 -3.93
C THR A 431 28.32 26.09 -4.97
N ALA A 432 28.34 26.64 -6.19
CA ALA A 432 29.21 26.16 -7.27
C ALA A 432 30.70 26.15 -6.86
N GLU A 433 31.13 27.15 -6.09
CA GLU A 433 32.49 27.22 -5.54
C GLU A 433 32.77 26.06 -4.57
N THR A 434 31.87 25.79 -3.63
CA THR A 434 32.00 24.67 -2.68
C THR A 434 32.03 23.32 -3.42
N ALA A 435 31.19 23.16 -4.44
CA ALA A 435 31.18 21.95 -5.26
C ALA A 435 32.51 21.75 -6.00
N ALA A 436 33.02 22.79 -6.65
CA ALA A 436 34.29 22.76 -7.37
C ALA A 436 35.47 22.48 -6.42
N ASP A 437 35.52 23.11 -5.26
CA ASP A 437 36.55 22.89 -4.24
C ASP A 437 36.52 21.47 -3.69
N THR A 438 35.32 20.92 -3.46
CA THR A 438 35.15 19.53 -3.02
C THR A 438 35.67 18.55 -4.07
N ILE A 439 35.26 18.73 -5.33
CA ILE A 439 35.70 17.89 -6.46
C ILE A 439 37.22 17.95 -6.63
N ARG A 440 37.77 19.17 -6.61
CA ARG A 440 39.22 19.40 -6.69
C ARG A 440 39.97 18.71 -5.56
N THR A 441 39.43 18.76 -4.35
CA THR A 441 40.09 18.15 -3.20
C THR A 441 40.03 16.63 -3.25
N GLY A 442 38.88 16.05 -3.64
CA GLY A 442 38.80 14.62 -3.90
C GLY A 442 39.82 14.17 -4.94
N ARG A 443 39.98 14.94 -6.02
CA ARG A 443 40.99 14.69 -7.05
C ARG A 443 42.42 14.75 -6.51
N LEU A 444 42.75 15.77 -5.72
CA LEU A 444 44.05 15.90 -5.06
C LEU A 444 44.36 14.68 -4.16
N LEU A 445 43.40 14.26 -3.34
CA LEU A 445 43.58 13.11 -2.43
C LEU A 445 43.77 11.78 -3.18
N ARG A 446 43.21 11.67 -4.39
CA ARG A 446 43.34 10.47 -5.24
C ARG A 446 44.63 10.46 -6.08
N GLU A 447 44.93 11.56 -6.75
CA GLU A 447 46.04 11.66 -7.70
C GLU A 447 47.36 12.07 -7.02
N GLY A 448 47.29 12.63 -5.80
CA GLY A 448 48.42 13.17 -5.04
C GLY A 448 48.96 14.50 -5.57
N ILE A 449 48.81 14.78 -6.87
CA ILE A 449 49.22 16.02 -7.52
C ILE A 449 48.10 16.46 -8.46
N ILE A 450 47.75 17.74 -8.40
CA ILE A 450 46.87 18.38 -9.37
C ILE A 450 47.51 19.65 -9.90
N THR A 451 47.24 19.96 -11.17
CA THR A 451 47.59 21.24 -11.79
C THR A 451 46.36 22.13 -11.79
N ILE A 452 46.52 23.35 -11.30
CA ILE A 452 45.47 24.36 -11.26
C ILE A 452 46.03 25.62 -11.90
N ASP A 453 45.21 26.27 -12.72
CA ASP A 453 45.50 27.60 -13.25
C ASP A 453 44.88 28.66 -12.35
N TRP A 454 45.62 29.74 -12.12
CA TRP A 454 45.23 30.82 -11.20
C TRP A 454 45.42 32.14 -11.92
N ASN A 455 44.41 33.02 -11.84
CA ASN A 455 44.50 34.35 -12.45
C ASN A 455 45.36 35.31 -11.61
N THR A 456 45.36 35.16 -10.28
CA THR A 456 46.15 36.00 -9.37
C THR A 456 46.45 35.25 -8.07
N LEU A 457 47.68 35.36 -7.57
CA LEU A 457 48.09 34.84 -6.26
C LEU A 457 48.73 35.98 -5.45
N SER A 458 48.18 36.25 -4.27
CA SER A 458 48.75 37.24 -3.35
C SER A 458 49.52 36.53 -2.24
N VAL A 459 50.79 36.88 -2.06
CA VAL A 459 51.66 36.35 -1.00
C VAL A 459 52.28 37.50 -0.21
N THR A 460 52.31 37.35 1.11
CA THR A 460 52.99 38.30 2.01
C THR A 460 54.38 37.79 2.32
N LEU A 461 55.40 38.57 1.98
CA LEU A 461 56.79 38.23 2.29
C LEU A 461 57.14 38.68 3.72
N HIS A 462 57.95 37.88 4.41
CA HIS A 462 58.49 38.27 5.71
C HIS A 462 59.33 39.55 5.58
N LYS A 463 59.34 40.34 6.66
CA LYS A 463 60.10 41.59 6.73
C LYS A 463 61.59 41.31 6.46
N GLY A 464 62.14 41.95 5.43
CA GLY A 464 63.54 41.77 5.02
C GLY A 464 63.77 40.80 3.86
N VAL A 465 62.72 40.15 3.33
CA VAL A 465 62.79 39.35 2.11
C VAL A 465 62.51 40.24 0.90
N GLU A 466 63.46 40.32 -0.03
CA GLU A 466 63.26 41.03 -1.30
C GLU A 466 62.40 40.22 -2.26
N VAL A 467 61.59 40.92 -3.06
CA VAL A 467 60.76 40.30 -4.08
C VAL A 467 61.68 39.81 -5.21
N PRO A 468 61.65 38.52 -5.57
CA PRO A 468 62.45 38.02 -6.68
C PRO A 468 62.12 38.74 -7.99
N ASP A 469 63.15 39.13 -8.75
CA ASP A 469 62.97 39.65 -10.10
C ASP A 469 62.78 38.50 -11.10
N GLY A 470 61.73 38.59 -11.94
CA GLY A 470 61.45 37.61 -12.99
C GLY A 470 60.56 36.43 -12.57
N LEU A 471 60.53 35.37 -13.40
CA LEU A 471 59.76 34.15 -13.14
C LEU A 471 60.45 33.36 -12.01
N SER A 472 59.76 33.21 -10.89
CA SER A 472 60.25 32.47 -9.74
C SER A 472 59.29 31.34 -9.37
N ALA A 473 59.84 30.24 -8.88
CA ALA A 473 59.05 29.16 -8.33
C ALA A 473 58.69 29.47 -6.87
N LEU A 474 57.39 29.49 -6.56
CA LEU A 474 56.92 29.56 -5.19
C LEU A 474 56.66 28.14 -4.69
N VAL A 475 57.23 27.79 -3.55
CA VAL A 475 56.88 26.57 -2.81
C VAL A 475 56.26 26.95 -1.49
N ALA A 476 55.05 26.45 -1.24
CA ALA A 476 54.35 26.63 0.02
C ALA A 476 53.90 25.26 0.53
N ASP A 477 54.10 25.03 1.82
CA ASP A 477 53.60 23.87 2.57
C ASP A 477 52.44 24.36 3.44
N LEU A 478 51.21 24.02 3.05
CA LEU A 478 49.98 24.46 3.71
C LEU A 478 49.19 23.25 4.24
N PRO A 479 48.49 23.38 5.39
CA PRO A 479 47.54 22.35 5.81
C PRO A 479 46.33 22.36 4.86
N LEU A 480 45.91 21.18 4.43
CA LEU A 480 44.67 21.03 3.66
C LEU A 480 43.48 21.22 4.61
N HIS A 481 42.59 22.17 4.30
CA HIS A 481 41.34 22.37 5.05
C HIS A 481 40.16 22.33 4.10
N ILE A 482 39.09 21.62 4.50
CA ILE A 482 37.87 21.48 3.70
C ILE A 482 36.67 21.77 4.59
N THR A 483 35.71 22.52 4.05
CA THR A 483 34.39 22.67 4.66
C THR A 483 33.39 21.89 3.81
N VAL A 484 32.69 20.94 4.42
CA VAL A 484 31.63 20.17 3.75
C VAL A 484 30.33 20.41 4.49
N GLY A 485 29.29 20.89 3.78
CA GLY A 485 27.97 21.13 4.38
C GLY A 485 27.96 22.16 5.52
N GLY A 486 28.90 23.11 5.53
CA GLY A 486 29.03 24.13 6.58
C GLY A 486 29.84 23.71 7.81
N ASN A 487 30.30 22.46 7.88
CA ASN A 487 31.16 21.97 8.97
C ASN A 487 32.63 21.97 8.55
N HIS A 488 33.49 22.54 9.40
CA HIS A 488 34.93 22.63 9.17
C HIS A 488 35.62 21.35 9.64
N HIS A 489 36.33 20.67 8.74
CA HIS A 489 36.98 19.39 9.05
C HIS A 489 38.50 19.51 8.85
N PRO A 490 39.32 19.45 9.91
CA PRO A 490 40.75 19.23 9.74
C PRO A 490 40.99 17.77 9.31
N PRO A 491 41.87 17.50 8.34
CA PRO A 491 42.31 16.13 8.05
C PRO A 491 43.20 15.61 9.20
N ARG A 492 43.28 14.27 9.36
CA ARG A 492 44.20 13.62 10.31
C ARG A 492 45.63 14.15 10.15
N GLN A 493 46.38 14.24 11.26
CA GLN A 493 47.79 14.70 11.26
C GLN A 493 48.71 13.93 10.30
N ASP A 494 48.34 12.71 9.90
CA ASP A 494 49.11 11.87 8.97
C ASP A 494 48.77 12.12 7.48
N ALA A 495 47.73 12.91 7.19
CA ALA A 495 47.31 13.26 5.85
C ALA A 495 48.06 14.51 5.35
N GLY A 496 49.33 14.34 5.01
CA GLY A 496 50.10 15.10 4.02
C GLY A 496 50.10 16.64 4.09
N HIS A 497 51.30 17.23 4.12
CA HIS A 497 51.45 18.66 3.81
C HIS A 497 51.19 18.87 2.30
N LEU A 498 50.40 19.89 1.95
CA LEU A 498 50.20 20.28 0.56
C LEU A 498 51.43 21.04 0.09
N ARG A 499 52.29 20.38 -0.71
CA ARG A 499 53.50 20.99 -1.29
C ARG A 499 53.22 21.43 -2.71
N GLY A 500 52.85 22.70 -2.88
CA GLY A 500 52.66 23.29 -4.22
C GLY A 500 53.97 23.84 -4.77
N SER A 501 54.27 23.63 -6.05
CA SER A 501 55.31 24.39 -6.76
C SER A 501 54.69 25.09 -7.97
N SER A 502 54.64 26.43 -7.98
CA SER A 502 54.25 27.17 -9.19
C SER A 502 55.48 27.33 -10.09
N SER A 503 55.36 27.11 -11.39
CA SER A 503 56.48 27.25 -12.33
C SER A 503 56.48 28.56 -13.11
N ARG A 504 55.43 29.40 -12.99
CA ARG A 504 55.37 30.72 -13.62
C ARG A 504 54.50 31.71 -12.83
N CYS A 505 55.12 32.61 -12.09
CA CYS A 505 54.50 33.85 -11.61
C CYS A 505 55.23 35.03 -12.25
N SER A 506 54.58 35.83 -13.10
CA SER A 506 55.14 37.07 -13.62
C SER A 506 54.66 38.25 -12.77
N ASN A 507 55.59 39.12 -12.39
CA ASN A 507 55.29 40.31 -11.60
C ASN A 507 55.02 41.49 -12.55
N HIS A 508 53.80 42.03 -12.57
CA HIS A 508 53.49 43.25 -13.32
C HIS A 508 53.39 44.45 -12.36
N ARG A 509 54.51 45.18 -12.21
CA ARG A 509 54.51 46.53 -11.63
C ARG A 509 53.92 47.52 -12.64
N ARG A 510 52.69 48.00 -12.43
CA ARG A 510 52.25 49.27 -13.05
C ARG A 510 52.79 50.43 -12.22
N ARG A 511 53.91 51.01 -12.66
CA ARG A 511 54.39 52.32 -12.19
C ARG A 511 53.57 53.43 -12.85
N TRP A 512 52.91 54.26 -12.05
CA TRP A 512 52.43 55.57 -12.49
C TRP A 512 53.61 56.54 -12.53
N HIS A 513 53.86 57.13 -13.70
CA HIS A 513 54.89 58.15 -13.92
C HIS A 513 54.32 59.55 -13.58
N HIS A 514 55.06 60.32 -12.79
CA HIS A 514 55.10 61.77 -12.94
C HIS A 514 56.56 62.24 -13.07
N HIS A 515 56.81 63.04 -14.10
CA HIS A 515 58.07 63.64 -14.49
C HIS A 515 58.67 64.58 -13.42
N ARG A 516 59.99 64.53 -13.21
CA ARG A 516 60.92 65.64 -13.51
C ARG A 516 62.40 65.26 -13.31
N GLU A 517 63.16 65.55 -14.37
CA GLU A 517 64.56 65.99 -14.54
C GLU A 517 65.69 65.54 -13.58
N VAL A 518 66.78 65.10 -14.24
CA VAL A 518 68.14 64.70 -13.80
C VAL A 518 69.10 65.81 -14.32
N PRO A 519 70.30 66.17 -13.76
CA PRO A 519 71.51 65.30 -13.65
C PRO A 519 72.59 65.71 -12.58
N PRO A 520 73.86 65.22 -12.60
CA PRO A 520 74.36 63.83 -12.49
C PRO A 520 75.62 63.63 -11.57
N SER A 521 76.15 62.38 -11.57
CA SER A 521 77.55 61.93 -11.33
C SER A 521 77.93 61.50 -9.87
N THR A 522 78.71 60.45 -9.55
CA THR A 522 79.82 59.69 -10.20
C THR A 522 80.04 58.28 -9.55
N GLY A 523 80.66 57.33 -10.28
CA GLY A 523 81.44 56.14 -9.81
C GLY A 523 80.65 54.87 -9.37
N LYS A 524 80.64 53.70 -10.04
CA LYS A 524 81.68 52.65 -10.25
C LYS A 524 82.46 52.31 -8.95
N ASP A 525 82.53 51.08 -8.41
CA ASP A 525 82.82 49.77 -9.04
C ASP A 525 82.44 48.49 -8.20
N HIS A 526 82.16 47.39 -8.93
CA HIS A 526 82.52 45.96 -8.77
C HIS A 526 82.17 45.01 -7.56
N SER A 527 81.31 44.01 -7.89
CA SER A 527 81.51 42.53 -7.81
C SER A 527 81.20 41.70 -6.53
N PRO A 528 80.92 40.37 -6.66
CA PRO A 528 79.71 39.73 -6.10
C PRO A 528 79.97 38.64 -5.02
N ALA A 529 78.93 38.22 -4.28
CA ALA A 529 78.92 36.91 -3.62
C ALA A 529 77.52 36.38 -3.24
N HIS A 530 77.34 35.09 -3.59
CA HIS A 530 76.61 34.03 -2.89
C HIS A 530 75.08 33.91 -2.89
N VAL A 531 74.66 32.84 -3.59
CA VAL A 531 73.44 32.06 -3.42
C VAL A 531 73.40 31.44 -2.02
N GLY A 532 72.40 31.83 -1.22
CA GLY A 532 72.02 31.15 0.02
C GLY A 532 70.59 30.62 -0.09
N ARG A 533 70.41 29.30 0.01
CA ARG A 533 69.10 28.67 0.27
C ARG A 533 68.77 28.87 1.75
N THR A 534 67.66 29.52 2.04
CA THR A 534 67.15 29.65 3.43
C THR A 534 65.85 28.87 3.56
N ARG A 535 65.85 27.92 4.50
CA ARG A 535 64.69 27.12 4.94
C ARG A 535 63.89 28.00 5.90
N LEU A 536 62.58 28.16 5.67
CA LEU A 536 61.68 28.92 6.54
C LEU A 536 60.91 27.95 7.44
N ASP A 537 61.05 28.11 8.76
CA ASP A 537 60.29 27.39 9.77
C ASP A 537 58.90 28.01 9.98
N HIS A 538 57.93 27.15 10.26
CA HIS A 538 56.50 27.42 10.25
C HIS A 538 55.97 28.18 11.46
N HIS A 539 55.35 29.34 11.20
CA HIS A 539 54.14 29.79 11.90
C HIS A 539 53.33 30.68 10.96
N VAL A 540 52.28 30.13 10.35
CA VAL A 540 51.37 30.86 9.46
C VAL A 540 49.95 30.64 9.98
N GLY A 541 49.30 31.73 10.40
CA GLY A 541 47.85 31.75 10.66
C GLY A 541 47.05 31.52 9.38
N PRO A 542 45.74 31.22 9.46
CA PRO A 542 44.98 30.72 8.32
C PRO A 542 44.96 31.72 7.15
N ILE A 543 45.48 31.31 6.00
CA ILE A 543 45.32 32.03 4.73
C ILE A 543 43.91 31.72 4.23
N ARG A 544 43.02 32.71 4.27
CA ARG A 544 41.74 32.65 3.54
C ARG A 544 42.01 33.01 2.07
N LEU A 545 41.93 32.01 1.20
CA LEU A 545 41.90 32.23 -0.24
C LEU A 545 40.50 32.74 -0.61
N TRP A 546 40.40 34.01 -0.97
CA TRP A 546 39.19 34.58 -1.57
C TRP A 546 39.29 34.41 -3.08
N ASN A 547 38.34 33.70 -3.69
CA ASN A 547 38.24 33.63 -5.14
C ASN A 547 37.14 34.62 -5.60
N HIS A 548 37.55 35.74 -6.20
CA HIS A 548 36.61 36.58 -6.94
C HIS A 548 36.44 36.00 -8.34
N THR A 549 35.24 35.45 -8.60
CA THR A 549 34.56 35.31 -9.91
C THR A 549 35.38 34.76 -11.09
N LEU A 550 35.07 33.52 -11.49
CA LEU A 550 35.17 33.08 -12.88
C LEU A 550 33.76 33.09 -13.48
N SER A 551 33.47 34.07 -14.33
CA SER A 551 32.37 34.02 -15.27
C SER A 551 32.82 33.20 -16.47
N ASP A 552 32.09 32.13 -16.78
CA ASP A 552 32.21 31.44 -18.06
C ASP A 552 31.73 32.37 -19.17
N GLU A 553 32.66 32.93 -19.95
CA GLU A 553 32.39 33.38 -21.30
C GLU A 553 33.00 32.39 -22.31
N VAL A 554 32.17 32.11 -23.30
CA VAL A 554 32.21 31.09 -24.33
C VAL A 554 33.32 31.35 -25.36
N GLU A 555 33.98 30.27 -25.80
CA GLU A 555 34.16 29.97 -27.23
C GLU A 555 34.09 28.46 -27.48
#